data_AF-A0A534RXY9-F1
#
_entry.id   AF-A0A534RXY9-F1
#
_cell.length_a   1.000
_cell.length_b   1.000
_cell.length_c   1.000
_cell.angle_alpha   90.00
_cell.angle_beta   90.00
_cell.angle_gamma   90.00
#
_symmetry.space_group_name_H-M   'P 1'
#
loop_
_entity.id
_entity.type
_entity.pdbx_description
1 polymer ?
#
loop_
_entity_poly.entity_id
_entity_poly.type
_entity_poly.pdbx_seq_one_letter_code
_entity_poly.pdbx_strand_id
1 'polypeptide(L)'
;AEPAPGLAAALDAVRPWALGLGIVFVGIATTWNVTRDYGAGFFYQRGWKAFAAQDYRTAMWNFSRAIELGGESSTAADGTFLRAASLLRSSDPAGALAGYRAVIERFPDSVWVAESHYHVGLCLKQLGRRREA
;
A
#
# COMPACT_ATOMS: atom_id res chain seq x y z
N ALA A 1 36.99 7.42 -34.41
CA ALA A 1 37.79 6.69 -33.41
C ALA A 1 37.27 5.27 -33.39
N GLU A 2 37.97 4.36 -34.06
CA GLU A 2 37.59 2.94 -34.08
C GLU A 2 37.73 2.37 -32.66
N PRO A 3 36.73 1.65 -32.14
CA PRO A 3 36.86 1.01 -30.84
C PRO A 3 38.01 -0.01 -30.89
N ALA A 4 38.84 -0.03 -29.86
CA ALA A 4 39.98 -0.94 -29.78
C ALA A 4 39.53 -2.40 -30.04
N PRO A 5 40.28 -3.19 -30.83
CA PRO A 5 39.86 -4.52 -31.29
C PRO A 5 39.51 -5.49 -30.15
N GLY A 6 40.09 -5.29 -28.96
CA GLY A 6 39.76 -6.07 -27.76
C GLY A 6 38.39 -5.75 -27.15
N LEU A 7 37.88 -4.51 -27.31
CA LEU A 7 36.57 -4.10 -26.78
C LEU A 7 35.43 -4.77 -27.56
N ALA A 8 35.54 -4.80 -28.89
CA ALA A 8 34.54 -5.43 -29.76
C ALA A 8 34.42 -6.94 -29.50
N ALA A 9 35.56 -7.64 -29.37
CA ALA A 9 35.59 -9.07 -29.06
C ALA A 9 35.05 -9.38 -27.64
N ALA A 10 35.35 -8.53 -26.65
CA ALA A 10 34.82 -8.68 -25.30
C ALA A 10 33.29 -8.47 -25.24
N LEU A 11 32.75 -7.53 -26.02
CA LEU A 11 31.30 -7.29 -26.09
C LEU A 11 30.54 -8.45 -26.74
N ASP A 12 31.08 -9.06 -27.79
CA ASP A 12 30.46 -10.24 -28.42
C ASP A 12 30.50 -11.50 -27.55
N ALA A 13 31.56 -11.67 -26.75
CA ALA A 13 31.65 -12.78 -25.79
C ALA A 13 30.62 -12.68 -24.65
N VAL A 14 30.26 -11.46 -24.24
CA VAL A 14 29.30 -11.21 -23.15
C VAL A 14 27.86 -11.08 -23.66
N ARG A 15 27.64 -10.82 -24.96
CA ARG A 15 26.33 -10.62 -25.60
C ARG A 15 25.27 -11.70 -25.29
N PRO A 16 25.55 -13.02 -25.37
CA PRO A 16 24.55 -14.04 -25.03
C PRO A 16 24.24 -14.09 -23.52
N TRP A 17 25.22 -13.78 -22.67
CA TRP A 17 25.05 -13.73 -21.22
C TRP A 17 24.30 -12.48 -20.76
N ALA A 18 24.53 -11.34 -21.43
CA ALA A 18 23.82 -10.08 -21.17
C ALA A 18 22.32 -10.22 -21.49
N LEU A 19 21.97 -10.92 -22.57
CA LEU A 19 20.57 -11.24 -22.90
C LEU A 19 19.95 -12.19 -21.87
N GLY A 20 20.68 -13.23 -21.45
CA GLY A 20 20.22 -14.16 -20.40
C GLY A 20 20.00 -13.47 -19.04
N LEU A 21 20.94 -12.61 -18.62
CA LEU A 21 20.82 -11.82 -17.39
C LEU A 21 19.66 -10.83 -17.44
N GLY A 22 19.41 -10.21 -18.60
CA GLY A 22 18.24 -9.35 -18.81
C GLY A 22 16.92 -10.11 -18.65
N ILE A 23 16.80 -11.31 -19.21
CA ILE A 23 15.61 -12.16 -19.08
C ILE A 23 15.39 -12.61 -17.63
N VAL A 24 16.44 -13.02 -16.93
CA VAL A 24 16.36 -13.40 -15.51
C VAL A 24 15.96 -12.21 -14.64
N PHE A 25 16.53 -11.02 -14.89
CA PHE A 25 16.16 -9.81 -14.18
C PHE A 25 14.68 -9.43 -14.41
N VAL A 26 14.21 -9.48 -15.67
CA VAL A 26 12.80 -9.24 -16.00
C VAL A 26 11.91 -10.30 -15.34
N GLY A 27 12.29 -11.58 -15.35
CA GLY A 27 11.54 -12.66 -14.70
C GLY A 27 11.42 -12.47 -13.19
N ILE A 28 12.51 -12.07 -12.52
CA ILE A 28 12.52 -11.75 -11.09
C ILE A 28 11.67 -10.52 -10.82
N ALA A 29 11.82 -9.44 -11.58
CA ALA A 29 11.04 -8.21 -11.44
C ALA A 29 9.54 -8.46 -11.65
N THR A 30 9.19 -9.27 -12.66
CA THR A 30 7.79 -9.62 -12.96
C THR A 30 7.19 -10.49 -11.85
N THR A 31 7.93 -11.50 -11.39
CA THR A 31 7.48 -12.38 -10.31
C THR A 31 7.32 -11.61 -8.99
N TRP A 32 8.24 -10.68 -8.69
CA TRP A 32 8.20 -9.81 -7.51
C TRP A 32 7.02 -8.82 -7.55
N ASN A 33 6.70 -8.29 -8.72
CA ASN A 33 5.57 -7.38 -8.89
C ASN A 33 4.24 -8.13 -8.72
N VAL A 34 4.13 -9.34 -9.27
CA VAL A 34 2.92 -10.17 -9.18
C VAL A 34 2.67 -10.69 -7.76
N THR A 35 3.71 -11.13 -7.03
CA THR A 35 3.53 -11.64 -5.66
C THR A 35 3.07 -10.56 -4.68
N ARG A 36 3.44 -9.29 -4.91
CA ARG A 36 3.06 -8.17 -4.04
C ARG A 36 1.55 -7.93 -4.04
N ASP A 37 0.93 -7.99 -5.22
CA ASP A 37 -0.49 -7.65 -5.38
C ASP A 37 -1.42 -8.74 -4.84
N TYR A 38 -1.10 -10.02 -5.08
CA TYR A 38 -1.85 -11.15 -4.51
C TYR A 38 -1.85 -11.15 -2.98
N GLY A 39 -0.70 -10.84 -2.37
CA GLY A 39 -0.58 -10.74 -0.92
C GLY A 39 -1.48 -9.63 -0.36
N ALA A 40 -1.48 -8.45 -1.01
CA ALA A 40 -2.28 -7.32 -0.58
C ALA A 40 -3.78 -7.65 -0.52
N GLY A 41 -4.31 -8.25 -1.59
CA GLY A 41 -5.72 -8.67 -1.67
C GLY A 41 -6.10 -9.70 -0.60
N PHE A 42 -5.23 -10.68 -0.34
CA PHE A 42 -5.48 -11.70 0.70
C PHE A 42 -5.63 -11.07 2.09
N PHE A 43 -4.71 -10.20 2.48
CA PHE A 43 -4.78 -9.53 3.78
C PHE A 43 -5.95 -8.57 3.84
N TYR A 44 -6.26 -7.84 2.76
CA TYR A 44 -7.43 -6.98 2.70
C TYR A 44 -8.72 -7.76 2.99
N GLN A 45 -8.93 -8.89 2.33
CA GLN A 45 -10.13 -9.72 2.51
C GLN A 45 -10.24 -10.25 3.95
N ARG A 46 -9.13 -10.65 4.56
CA ARG A 46 -9.11 -11.08 5.96
C ARG A 46 -9.39 -9.92 6.91
N GLY A 47 -8.85 -8.73 6.62
CA GLY A 47 -9.12 -7.50 7.36
C GLY A 47 -10.59 -7.10 7.29
N TRP A 48 -11.20 -7.18 6.11
CA TRP A 48 -12.63 -6.93 5.91
C TRP A 48 -13.50 -7.87 6.75
N LYS A 49 -13.22 -9.17 6.73
CA LYS A 49 -13.94 -10.15 7.56
C LYS A 49 -13.83 -9.84 9.05
N ALA A 50 -12.64 -9.46 9.52
CA ALA A 50 -12.44 -9.06 10.91
C ALA A 50 -13.18 -7.74 11.24
N PHE A 51 -13.17 -6.77 10.33
CA PHE A 51 -13.89 -5.50 10.48
C PHE A 51 -15.40 -5.73 10.60
N ALA A 52 -15.97 -6.58 9.74
CA ALA A 52 -17.37 -6.97 9.77
C ALA A 52 -17.72 -7.71 11.08
N ALA A 53 -16.80 -8.51 11.60
CA ALA A 53 -16.92 -9.15 12.92
C ALA A 53 -16.66 -8.20 14.11
N GLN A 54 -16.42 -6.90 13.84
CA GLN A 54 -16.05 -5.89 14.84
C GLN A 54 -14.75 -6.18 15.62
N ASP A 55 -13.94 -7.14 15.16
CA ASP A 55 -12.59 -7.36 15.67
C ASP A 55 -11.64 -6.36 15.02
N TYR A 56 -11.73 -5.11 15.47
CA TYR A 56 -10.97 -3.99 14.92
C TYR A 56 -9.47 -4.15 15.10
N ARG A 57 -9.01 -4.85 16.16
CA ARG A 57 -7.58 -5.14 16.36
C ARG A 57 -7.04 -6.04 15.25
N THR A 58 -7.74 -7.15 14.96
CA THR A 58 -7.36 -8.05 13.88
C THR A 58 -7.53 -7.38 12.52
N ALA A 59 -8.57 -6.57 12.34
CA ALA A 59 -8.79 -5.81 11.12
C ALA A 59 -7.62 -4.86 10.82
N MET A 60 -7.20 -4.06 11.81
CA MET A 60 -6.06 -3.15 11.68
C MET A 60 -4.76 -3.86 11.32
N TRP A 61 -4.48 -5.01 11.92
CA TRP A 61 -3.28 -5.80 11.60
C TRP A 61 -3.29 -6.25 10.14
N ASN A 62 -4.42 -6.80 9.67
CA ASN A 62 -4.56 -7.27 8.31
C ASN A 62 -4.51 -6.12 7.30
N PHE A 63 -5.23 -5.02 7.54
CA PHE A 63 -5.17 -3.86 6.66
C PHE A 63 -3.76 -3.26 6.62
N SER A 64 -2.99 -3.28 7.72
CA SER A 64 -1.59 -2.83 7.70
C SER A 64 -0.75 -3.67 6.73
N ARG A 65 -0.92 -4.99 6.72
CA ARG A 65 -0.26 -5.88 5.74
C ARG A 65 -0.71 -5.61 4.31
N ALA A 66 -2.01 -5.37 4.11
CA ALA A 66 -2.53 -5.02 2.79
C ALA A 66 -1.90 -3.73 2.25
N ILE A 67 -1.75 -2.72 3.10
CA ILE A 67 -1.11 -1.43 2.75
C ILE A 67 0.37 -1.62 2.42
N GLU A 68 1.12 -2.35 3.25
CA GLU A 68 2.55 -2.62 3.06
C GLU A 68 2.85 -3.34 1.74
N LEU A 69 1.98 -4.29 1.37
CA LEU A 69 2.12 -5.09 0.16
C LEU A 69 1.60 -4.36 -1.08
N GLY A 70 0.47 -3.65 -0.96
CA GLY A 70 -0.19 -2.96 -2.07
C GLY A 70 0.51 -1.68 -2.52
N GLY A 71 1.33 -1.04 -1.67
CA GLY A 71 2.08 0.17 -2.04
C GLY A 71 1.15 1.34 -2.40
N GLU A 72 1.16 1.74 -3.67
CA GLU A 72 0.31 2.82 -4.22
C GLU A 72 -0.95 2.29 -4.94
N SER A 73 -1.27 1.01 -4.78
CA SER A 73 -2.44 0.40 -5.42
C SER A 73 -3.77 0.83 -4.80
N SER A 74 -4.87 0.57 -5.50
CA SER A 74 -6.24 0.75 -4.98
C SER A 74 -6.48 -0.06 -3.70
N THR A 75 -5.92 -1.27 -3.61
CA THR A 75 -6.02 -2.11 -2.40
C THR A 75 -5.32 -1.46 -1.20
N ALA A 76 -4.20 -0.76 -1.42
CA ALA A 76 -3.56 0.00 -0.35
C ALA A 76 -4.38 1.22 0.06
N ALA A 77 -5.06 1.89 -0.87
CA ALA A 77 -6.00 2.97 -0.56
C ALA A 77 -7.18 2.46 0.28
N ASP A 78 -7.83 1.36 -0.15
CA ASP A 78 -8.94 0.72 0.56
C ASP A 78 -8.53 0.27 1.97
N GLY A 79 -7.37 -0.38 2.07
CA GLY A 79 -6.80 -0.81 3.35
C GLY A 79 -6.50 0.37 4.28
N THR A 80 -5.97 1.49 3.75
CA THR A 80 -5.68 2.69 4.54
C THR A 80 -6.97 3.29 5.11
N PHE A 81 -8.02 3.41 4.30
CA PHE A 81 -9.33 3.90 4.72
C PHE A 81 -9.94 2.99 5.80
N LEU A 82 -10.00 1.68 5.58
CA LEU A 82 -10.64 0.75 6.52
C LEU A 82 -9.84 0.56 7.83
N ARG A 83 -8.51 0.69 7.78
CA ARG A 83 -7.69 0.77 8.99
C ARG A 83 -8.02 2.02 9.80
N ALA A 84 -8.18 3.17 9.16
CA ALA A 84 -8.60 4.41 9.82
C ALA A 84 -9.99 4.27 10.43
N ALA A 85 -10.93 3.65 9.70
CA ALA A 85 -12.26 3.35 10.22
C ALA A 85 -12.22 2.40 11.43
N SER A 86 -11.33 1.42 11.42
CA SER A 86 -11.12 0.51 12.55
C SER A 86 -10.62 1.26 13.78
N LEU A 87 -9.65 2.16 13.62
CA LEU A 87 -9.13 3.02 14.69
C LEU A 87 -10.24 3.89 15.30
N LEU A 88 -11.07 4.50 14.45
CA LEU A 88 -12.18 5.33 14.91
C LEU A 88 -13.18 4.52 15.72
N ARG A 89 -13.54 3.31 15.25
CA ARG A 89 -14.44 2.39 15.96
C ARG A 89 -13.82 1.81 17.24
N SER A 90 -12.51 1.72 17.32
CA SER A 90 -11.74 1.38 18.53
C SER A 90 -11.51 2.58 19.46
N SER A 91 -12.22 3.70 19.27
CA SER A 91 -12.13 4.90 20.10
C SER A 91 -10.76 5.61 20.09
N ASP A 92 -9.99 5.44 19.00
CA ASP A 92 -8.78 6.20 18.68
C ASP A 92 -9.03 7.18 17.50
N PRO A 93 -9.68 8.32 17.76
CA PRO A 93 -9.93 9.33 16.73
C PRO A 93 -8.64 10.04 16.27
N ALA A 94 -7.55 10.00 17.05
CA ALA A 94 -6.28 10.61 16.65
C ALA A 94 -5.58 9.77 15.58
N GLY A 95 -5.48 8.46 15.80
CA GLY A 95 -4.97 7.53 14.80
C GLY A 95 -5.84 7.49 13.55
N ALA A 96 -7.16 7.51 13.71
CA ALA A 96 -8.10 7.56 12.59
C ALA A 96 -7.91 8.84 11.74
N LEU A 97 -7.78 10.00 12.38
CA LEU A 97 -7.53 11.27 11.69
C LEU A 97 -6.29 11.21 10.80
N ALA A 98 -5.19 10.66 11.31
CA ALA A 98 -3.97 10.48 10.54
C ALA A 98 -4.18 9.53 9.35
N GLY A 99 -4.91 8.43 9.55
CA GLY A 99 -5.23 7.48 8.49
C GLY A 99 -6.09 8.08 7.37
N TYR A 100 -7.15 8.82 7.70
CA TYR A 100 -7.99 9.47 6.70
C TYR A 100 -7.26 10.57 5.93
N ARG A 101 -6.38 11.33 6.59
CA ARG A 101 -5.50 12.28 5.88
C ARG A 101 -4.55 11.59 4.92
N ALA A 102 -3.99 10.45 5.32
CA ALA A 102 -3.15 9.66 4.45
C ALA A 102 -3.88 9.18 3.18
N VAL A 103 -5.19 8.88 3.26
CA VAL A 103 -5.99 8.59 2.05
C VAL A 103 -6.00 9.79 1.10
N ILE A 104 -6.33 10.98 1.62
CA ILE A 104 -6.43 12.21 0.83
C ILE A 104 -5.08 12.60 0.21
N GLU A 105 -4.00 12.49 0.97
CA GLU A 105 -2.67 12.97 0.57
C GLU A 105 -1.94 11.98 -0.34
N ARG A 106 -2.06 10.67 -0.09
CA ARG A 106 -1.30 9.64 -0.82
C ARG A 106 -2.09 8.98 -1.94
N PHE A 107 -3.42 9.04 -1.89
CA PHE A 107 -4.29 8.39 -2.88
C PHE A 107 -5.36 9.38 -3.37
N PRO A 108 -4.96 10.51 -4.00
CA PRO A 108 -5.89 11.58 -4.39
C PRO A 108 -6.96 11.15 -5.40
N ASP A 109 -6.70 10.09 -6.17
CA ASP A 109 -7.66 9.52 -7.14
C ASP A 109 -8.52 8.40 -6.54
N SER A 110 -8.38 8.10 -5.24
CA SER A 110 -9.15 7.05 -4.58
C SER A 110 -10.61 7.44 -4.41
N VAL A 111 -11.51 6.46 -4.58
CA VAL A 111 -12.94 6.60 -4.26
C VAL A 111 -13.19 7.00 -2.80
N TRP A 112 -12.21 6.79 -1.91
CA TRP A 112 -12.32 7.10 -0.49
C TRP A 112 -11.99 8.54 -0.11
N VAL A 113 -11.54 9.39 -1.05
CA VAL A 113 -11.13 10.77 -0.74
C VAL A 113 -12.27 11.59 -0.16
N ALA A 114 -13.44 11.57 -0.81
CA ALA A 114 -14.61 12.30 -0.35
C ALA A 114 -15.06 11.85 1.05
N GLU A 115 -15.15 10.53 1.27
CA GLU A 115 -15.53 9.95 2.56
C GLU A 115 -14.48 10.23 3.65
N SER A 116 -13.20 10.28 3.28
CA SER A 116 -12.12 10.62 4.20
C SER A 116 -12.21 12.05 4.69
N HIS A 117 -12.58 13.02 3.84
CA HIS A 117 -12.83 14.40 4.28
C HIS A 117 -13.95 14.47 5.32
N TYR A 118 -15.04 13.73 5.10
CA TYR A 118 -16.14 13.64 6.06
C TYR A 118 -15.65 13.08 7.41
N HIS A 119 -14.92 11.96 7.39
CA HIS A 119 -14.41 11.35 8.61
C HIS A 119 -13.32 12.18 9.32
N VAL A 120 -12.52 12.98 8.60
CA VAL A 120 -11.61 13.96 9.21
C VAL A 120 -12.39 14.93 10.10
N GLY A 121 -13.51 15.46 9.60
CA GLY A 121 -14.39 16.34 10.39
C GLY A 121 -14.94 15.65 11.64
N LEU A 122 -15.38 14.40 11.52
CA LEU A 122 -15.85 13.60 12.66
C LEU A 122 -14.75 13.38 13.70
N CYS A 123 -13.53 13.03 13.27
CA CYS A 123 -12.40 12.82 14.16
C CYS A 123 -12.05 14.11 14.91
N LEU A 124 -11.98 15.25 14.21
CA LEU A 124 -11.68 16.55 14.82
C LEU A 124 -12.74 16.96 15.85
N LYS A 125 -14.03 16.74 15.54
CA LYS A 125 -15.13 16.98 16.49
C LYS A 125 -14.99 16.13 17.75
N GLN A 126 -14.66 14.85 17.61
CA GLN A 126 -14.49 13.95 18.76
C GLN A 126 -13.26 14.30 19.60
N LEU A 127 -12.17 14.73 18.97
CA LEU A 127 -10.97 15.21 19.65
C LEU A 127 -11.20 16.52 20.40
N GLY A 128 -11.95 17.46 19.83
CA GLY A 128 -12.34 18.71 20.51
C GLY A 128 -13.13 18.43 21.79
N ARG A 129 -14.18 17.61 21.69
CA ARG A 129 -15.01 17.21 22.84
C ARG A 129 -14.23 16.53 23.96
N ARG A 130 -13.15 15.80 23.65
CA ARG A 130 -12.29 15.15 24.66
C ARG A 130 -11.32 16.12 25.35
N ARG A 131 -10.99 17.24 24.72
CA ARG A 131 -10.13 18.28 25.33
C ARG A 131 -10.90 19.20 26.26
N GLU A 132 -12.21 19.31 26.05
CA GLU A 132 -13.11 20.15 26.85
C GLU A 132 -13.65 19.46 28.12
N ALA A 133 -13.47 18.15 28.25
CA ALA A 133 -13.90 17.33 29.40
C ALA A 133 -12.76 17.12 30.39
#